data_AF-A0A662MEW1-F1
#
_entry.id   AF-A0A662MEW1-F1
#
_cell.length_a   1.000
_cell.length_b   1.000
_cell.length_c   1.000
_cell.angle_alpha   90.00
_cell.angle_beta   90.00
_cell.angle_gamma   90.00
#
_symmetry.space_group_name_H-M   'P 1'
#
loop_
_entity.id
_entity.type
_entity.pdbx_description
1 polymer ?
#
loop_
_entity_poly.entity_id
_entity_poly.type
_entity_poly.pdbx_seq_one_letter_code
_entity_poly.pdbx_strand_id
1 'polypeptide(L)'
;MEYQYTIGSYNLHIIPFLSDTSPEELVGLLRDLVGDRFTLLDGTRPYTMRQLLLAYIMAKRAFARRRNISKSLGIEILLYLSGTRQIRDAIRTLGYKGKMGILVLWDIDDPKEVLNALRNVIKVKGAFIKSPSIESLLSAGYPENVARRYHKLGADELLMIEVISLLEAEE
;
A
#
# COMPACT_ATOMS: atom_id res chain seq x y z
N MET A 1 -7.29 14.74 3.24
CA MET A 1 -6.08 14.77 4.08
C MET A 1 -5.09 13.89 3.37
N GLU A 2 -4.03 14.48 2.85
CA GLU A 2 -2.95 13.80 2.14
C GLU A 2 -1.83 13.53 3.14
N TYR A 3 -1.09 12.45 2.95
CA TYR A 3 0.05 12.12 3.80
C TYR A 3 1.31 12.05 2.94
N GLN A 4 2.34 12.79 3.35
CA GLN A 4 3.65 12.78 2.71
C GLN A 4 4.69 12.28 3.72
N TYR A 5 5.56 11.39 3.25
CA TYR A 5 6.70 10.90 4.00
C TYR A 5 7.98 11.06 3.20
N THR A 6 8.98 11.60 3.88
CA THR A 6 10.35 11.69 3.39
C THR A 6 11.29 11.16 4.46
N ILE A 7 11.97 10.04 4.19
CA ILE A 7 13.05 9.52 5.04
C ILE A 7 14.26 9.31 4.14
N GLY A 8 15.30 10.14 4.29
CA GLY A 8 16.45 10.11 3.38
C GLY A 8 16.00 10.29 1.92
N SER A 9 16.31 9.32 1.05
CA SER A 9 15.89 9.31 -0.36
C SER A 9 14.53 8.65 -0.61
N TYR A 10 13.79 8.25 0.43
CA TYR A 10 12.49 7.60 0.29
C TYR A 10 11.38 8.64 0.37
N ASN A 11 10.72 8.91 -0.76
CA ASN A 11 9.57 9.81 -0.86
C ASN A 11 8.29 9.02 -1.19
N LEU A 12 7.28 9.14 -0.35
CA LEU A 12 5.99 8.45 -0.51
C LEU A 12 4.83 9.43 -0.24
N HIS A 13 3.87 9.46 -1.15
CA HIS A 13 2.61 10.19 -0.99
C HIS A 13 1.46 9.19 -0.94
N ILE A 14 0.62 9.31 0.08
CA ILE A 14 -0.53 8.45 0.31
C ILE A 14 -1.79 9.29 0.24
N ILE A 15 -2.63 8.96 -0.73
CA ILE A 15 -3.80 9.72 -1.12
C ILE A 15 -5.01 8.79 -1.03
N PRO A 16 -5.78 8.83 0.06
CA PRO A 16 -7.04 8.11 0.12
C PRO A 16 -8.08 8.84 -0.74
N PHE A 17 -8.87 8.10 -1.53
CA PHE A 17 -9.79 8.67 -2.50
C PHE A 17 -11.07 7.84 -2.67
N LEU A 18 -12.10 8.50 -3.22
CA LEU A 18 -13.27 7.85 -3.80
C LEU A 18 -13.25 7.99 -5.32
N SER A 19 -13.72 6.98 -6.04
CA SER A 19 -13.85 7.05 -7.50
C SER A 19 -14.84 6.01 -8.00
N ASP A 20 -15.68 6.39 -8.96
CA ASP A 20 -16.57 5.47 -9.68
C ASP A 20 -15.89 4.86 -10.92
N THR A 21 -14.64 5.25 -11.19
CA THR A 21 -13.81 4.75 -12.28
C THR A 21 -13.37 3.31 -12.03
N SER A 22 -13.37 2.49 -13.08
CA SER A 22 -12.91 1.11 -13.01
C SER A 22 -11.42 1.04 -12.64
N PRO A 23 -10.96 -0.04 -11.98
CA PRO A 23 -9.53 -0.23 -11.73
C PRO A 23 -8.68 -0.14 -13.00
N GLU A 24 -9.13 -0.71 -14.11
CA GLU A 24 -8.41 -0.73 -15.38
C GLU A 24 -8.24 0.68 -15.96
N GLU A 25 -9.30 1.49 -15.96
CA GLU A 25 -9.26 2.86 -16.45
C GLU A 25 -8.37 3.74 -15.56
N LEU A 26 -8.47 3.61 -14.24
CA LEU A 26 -7.65 4.39 -13.31
C LEU A 26 -6.16 4.01 -13.41
N VAL A 27 -5.85 2.73 -13.59
CA VAL A 27 -4.48 2.24 -13.86
C VAL A 27 -3.93 2.83 -15.16
N GLY A 28 -4.76 2.90 -16.22
CA GLY A 28 -4.39 3.51 -17.49
C GLY A 28 -4.02 4.99 -17.32
N LEU A 29 -4.92 5.78 -16.72
CA LEU A 29 -4.70 7.20 -16.46
C LEU A 29 -3.43 7.46 -15.62
N LEU A 30 -3.22 6.69 -14.56
CA LEU A 30 -2.03 6.82 -13.72
C LEU A 30 -0.76 6.43 -14.46
N ARG A 31 -0.81 5.38 -15.30
CA ARG A 31 0.34 4.98 -16.12
C ARG A 31 0.75 6.08 -17.09
N ASP A 32 -0.21 6.78 -17.69
CA ASP A 32 0.06 7.91 -18.58
C ASP A 32 0.64 9.13 -17.83
N LEU A 33 0.17 9.38 -16.61
CA LEU A 33 0.60 10.54 -15.81
C LEU A 33 1.95 10.33 -15.11
N VAL A 34 2.19 9.15 -14.53
CA VAL A 34 3.33 8.92 -13.62
C VAL A 34 4.17 7.68 -13.97
N GLY A 35 3.83 6.96 -15.04
CA GLY A 35 4.48 5.70 -15.39
C GLY A 35 4.16 4.60 -14.38
N ASP A 36 5.17 3.82 -13.97
CA ASP A 36 4.99 2.75 -12.98
C ASP A 36 5.15 3.24 -11.52
N ARG A 37 5.22 4.56 -11.27
CA ARG A 37 5.47 5.16 -9.96
C ARG A 37 4.24 5.25 -9.05
N PHE A 38 3.39 4.23 -9.10
CA PHE A 38 2.19 4.17 -8.29
C PHE A 38 1.79 2.74 -7.92
N THR A 39 1.06 2.61 -6.81
CA THR A 39 0.26 1.42 -6.52
C THR A 39 -1.13 1.83 -6.05
N LEU A 40 -2.13 1.01 -6.37
CA LEU A 40 -3.54 1.24 -6.06
C LEU A 40 -4.04 0.15 -5.12
N LEU A 41 -4.47 0.57 -3.94
CA LEU A 41 -4.95 -0.33 -2.90
C LEU A 41 -6.44 -0.18 -2.68
N ASP A 42 -7.09 -1.28 -2.30
CA ASP A 42 -8.49 -1.32 -1.87
C ASP A 42 -8.67 -0.57 -0.55
N GLY A 43 -9.30 0.61 -0.61
CA GLY A 43 -9.51 1.48 0.55
C GLY A 43 -10.52 0.97 1.58
N THR A 44 -11.17 -0.18 1.34
CA THR A 44 -11.99 -0.87 2.34
C THR A 44 -11.16 -1.63 3.37
N ARG A 45 -9.86 -1.87 3.07
CA ARG A 45 -8.93 -2.55 3.97
C ARG A 45 -8.27 -1.56 4.94
N PRO A 46 -8.00 -1.98 6.19
CA PRO A 46 -7.26 -1.15 7.13
C PRO A 46 -5.78 -1.13 6.74
N TYR A 47 -5.24 0.06 6.50
CA TYR A 47 -3.80 0.29 6.37
C TYR A 47 -3.33 1.35 7.35
N THR A 48 -2.15 1.14 7.91
CA THR A 48 -1.41 2.19 8.60
C THR A 48 -0.40 2.85 7.66
N MET A 49 -0.07 4.12 7.93
CA MET A 49 1.01 4.80 7.20
C MET A 49 2.35 4.05 7.31
N ARG A 50 2.62 3.47 8.48
CA ARG A 50 3.83 2.67 8.74
C ARG A 50 3.87 1.41 7.87
N GLN A 51 2.73 0.75 7.68
CA GLN A 51 2.60 -0.40 6.78
C GLN A 51 2.99 -0.08 5.35
N LEU A 52 2.44 1.01 4.82
CA LEU A 52 2.73 1.45 3.47
C LEU A 52 4.20 1.86 3.31
N LEU A 53 4.75 2.57 4.31
CA LEU A 53 6.14 2.99 4.30
C LEU A 53 7.12 1.81 4.39
N LEU A 54 6.89 0.84 5.28
CA LEU A 54 7.78 -0.31 5.41
C LEU A 54 7.73 -1.19 4.15
N ALA A 55 6.54 -1.48 3.62
CA ALA A 55 6.39 -2.20 2.37
C ALA A 55 7.14 -1.51 1.21
N TYR A 56 7.11 -0.17 1.16
CA TYR A 56 7.89 0.62 0.21
C TYR A 56 9.41 0.49 0.40
N ILE A 57 9.92 0.65 1.62
CA ILE A 57 11.34 0.52 1.94
C ILE A 57 11.86 -0.86 1.53
N MET A 58 11.06 -1.89 1.81
CA MET A 58 11.37 -3.26 1.49
C MET A 58 11.38 -3.56 0.00
N ALA A 59 10.35 -3.13 -0.71
CA ALA A 59 10.30 -3.23 -2.16
C ALA A 59 11.55 -2.59 -2.79
N LYS A 60 11.93 -1.38 -2.37
CA LYS A 60 13.16 -0.71 -2.83
C LYS A 60 14.43 -1.50 -2.48
N ARG A 61 14.50 -2.09 -1.28
CA ARG A 61 15.63 -2.95 -0.88
C ARG A 61 15.73 -4.22 -1.73
N ALA A 62 14.61 -4.88 -2.02
CA ALA A 62 14.55 -6.06 -2.89
C ALA A 62 15.05 -5.73 -4.30
N PHE A 63 14.60 -4.59 -4.85
CA PHE A 63 15.09 -4.07 -6.14
C PHE A 63 16.59 -3.79 -6.13
N ALA A 64 17.09 -3.08 -5.10
CA ALA A 64 18.51 -2.76 -4.98
C ALA A 64 19.39 -4.03 -4.88
N ARG A 65 18.87 -5.10 -4.25
CA ARG A 65 19.53 -6.39 -4.11
C ARG A 65 19.28 -7.35 -5.28
N ARG A 66 18.46 -6.97 -6.27
CA ARG A 66 18.01 -7.81 -7.39
C ARG A 66 17.35 -9.13 -6.95
N ARG A 67 16.56 -9.05 -5.86
CA ARG A 67 15.80 -10.16 -5.27
C ARG A 67 14.29 -9.99 -5.42
N ASN A 68 13.87 -8.91 -6.08
CA ASN A 68 12.47 -8.62 -6.33
C ASN A 68 11.81 -9.71 -7.19
N ILE A 69 10.58 -10.07 -6.85
CA ILE A 69 9.77 -11.05 -7.61
C ILE A 69 9.21 -10.39 -8.88
N SER A 70 8.75 -9.14 -8.76
CA SER A 70 8.15 -8.39 -9.86
C SER A 70 9.09 -7.33 -10.42
N LYS A 71 8.95 -7.04 -11.72
CA LYS A 71 9.64 -5.90 -12.38
C LYS A 71 9.03 -4.55 -12.02
N SER A 72 7.81 -4.53 -11.45
CA SER A 72 7.15 -3.31 -11.01
C SER A 72 7.30 -3.13 -9.51
N LEU A 73 7.84 -1.98 -9.10
CA LEU A 73 7.97 -1.65 -7.68
C LEU A 73 6.59 -1.61 -6.99
N GLY A 74 5.54 -1.14 -7.67
CA GLY A 74 4.19 -1.11 -7.11
C GLY A 74 3.61 -2.49 -6.80
N ILE A 75 3.95 -3.49 -7.62
CA ILE A 75 3.60 -4.88 -7.36
C ILE A 75 4.44 -5.44 -6.21
N GLU A 76 5.71 -5.08 -6.10
CA GLU A 76 6.56 -5.53 -5.00
C GLU A 76 6.10 -4.97 -3.65
N ILE A 77 5.64 -3.71 -3.62
CA ILE A 77 4.99 -3.11 -2.45
C ILE A 77 3.75 -3.94 -2.07
N LEU A 78 2.91 -4.32 -3.03
CA LEU A 78 1.73 -5.17 -2.80
C LEU A 78 2.11 -6.54 -2.23
N LEU A 79 3.18 -7.17 -2.71
CA LEU A 79 3.67 -8.46 -2.20
C LEU A 79 4.08 -8.36 -0.73
N TYR A 80 4.90 -7.37 -0.38
CA TYR A 80 5.30 -7.14 1.02
C TYR A 80 4.12 -6.76 1.92
N LEU A 81 3.19 -5.94 1.42
CA LEU A 81 2.01 -5.55 2.17
C LEU A 81 1.03 -6.71 2.40
N SER A 82 0.96 -7.65 1.45
CA SER A 82 0.08 -8.83 1.51
C SER A 82 0.70 -10.03 2.23
N GLY A 83 2.01 -10.01 2.50
CA GLY A 83 2.70 -11.13 3.13
C GLY A 83 2.79 -12.37 2.24
N THR A 84 2.64 -12.25 0.92
CA THR A 84 2.71 -13.38 -0.02
C THR A 84 3.65 -13.10 -1.17
N ARG A 85 4.25 -14.16 -1.73
CA ARG A 85 5.07 -14.13 -2.94
C ARG A 85 4.23 -14.25 -4.22
N GLN A 86 2.93 -14.56 -4.10
CA GLN A 86 2.04 -14.76 -5.24
C GLN A 86 1.36 -13.45 -5.67
N ILE A 87 1.78 -12.90 -6.82
CA ILE A 87 1.26 -11.63 -7.38
C ILE A 87 -0.27 -11.64 -7.51
N ARG A 88 -0.84 -12.74 -8.01
CA ARG A 88 -2.29 -12.86 -8.20
C ARG A 88 -3.05 -12.73 -6.88
N ASP A 89 -2.54 -13.35 -5.81
CA ASP A 89 -3.18 -13.30 -4.50
C ASP A 89 -3.06 -11.92 -3.86
N ALA A 90 -1.90 -11.26 -4.00
CA ALA A 90 -1.69 -9.89 -3.53
C ALA A 90 -2.67 -8.91 -4.19
N ILE A 91 -2.77 -8.93 -5.53
CA ILE A 91 -3.71 -8.09 -6.29
C ILE A 91 -5.16 -8.42 -5.93
N ARG A 92 -5.50 -9.72 -5.81
CA ARG A 92 -6.86 -10.13 -5.42
C ARG A 92 -7.24 -9.57 -4.05
N THR A 93 -6.31 -9.60 -3.09
CA THR A 93 -6.59 -9.29 -1.68
C THR A 93 -6.55 -7.80 -1.38
N LEU A 94 -5.55 -7.09 -1.94
CA LEU A 94 -5.25 -5.70 -1.58
C LEU A 94 -5.39 -4.71 -2.74
N GLY A 95 -5.43 -5.17 -4.00
CA GLY A 95 -5.56 -4.27 -5.15
C GLY A 95 -6.92 -3.60 -5.22
N TYR A 96 -6.96 -2.33 -5.64
CA TYR A 96 -8.17 -1.51 -5.75
C TYR A 96 -9.34 -2.22 -6.46
N LYS A 97 -10.54 -2.12 -5.89
CA LYS A 97 -11.77 -2.79 -6.35
C LYS A 97 -12.87 -1.86 -6.85
N GLY A 98 -12.59 -0.56 -6.98
CA GLY A 98 -13.62 0.45 -7.25
C GLY A 98 -14.11 1.14 -5.97
N LYS A 99 -14.75 2.30 -6.13
CA LYS A 99 -15.37 3.13 -5.09
C LYS A 99 -14.42 3.76 -4.07
N MET A 100 -13.66 2.96 -3.34
CA MET A 100 -12.78 3.40 -2.24
C MET A 100 -11.36 2.91 -2.50
N GLY A 101 -10.42 3.83 -2.59
CA GLY A 101 -9.04 3.50 -2.92
C GLY A 101 -8.03 4.26 -2.08
N ILE A 102 -6.82 3.70 -2.03
CA ILE A 102 -5.63 4.42 -1.59
C ILE A 102 -4.65 4.41 -2.76
N LEU A 103 -4.33 5.60 -3.24
CA LEU A 103 -3.27 5.83 -4.21
C LEU A 103 -1.98 6.08 -3.44
N VAL A 104 -0.96 5.28 -3.73
CA VAL A 104 0.37 5.46 -3.19
C VAL A 104 1.30 5.83 -4.35
N LEU A 105 1.94 6.99 -4.25
CA LEU A 105 2.89 7.52 -5.23
C LEU A 105 4.28 7.59 -4.61
N TRP A 106 5.33 7.38 -5.40
CA TRP A 106 6.71 7.57 -4.96
C TRP A 106 7.55 8.24 -6.03
N ASP A 107 8.60 8.92 -5.61
CA ASP A 107 9.56 9.58 -6.52
C ASP A 107 8.84 10.48 -7.55
N ILE A 108 7.81 11.21 -7.09
CA ILE A 108 7.04 12.23 -7.83
C ILE A 108 7.44 13.60 -7.32
N ASP A 109 7.82 14.50 -8.23
CA ASP A 109 8.27 15.85 -7.89
C ASP A 109 7.12 16.75 -7.42
N ASP A 110 5.99 16.73 -8.15
CA ASP A 110 4.77 17.47 -7.79
C ASP A 110 3.54 16.55 -7.75
N PRO A 111 3.19 15.96 -6.59
CA PRO A 111 1.98 15.15 -6.45
C PRO A 111 0.70 15.97 -6.65
N LYS A 112 0.73 17.30 -6.51
CA LYS A 112 -0.46 18.14 -6.71
C LYS A 112 -0.83 18.22 -8.18
N GLU A 113 0.15 18.18 -9.09
CA GLU A 113 -0.10 18.11 -10.53
C GLU A 113 -0.88 16.84 -10.89
N VAL A 114 -0.47 15.71 -10.33
CA VAL A 114 -1.17 14.41 -10.48
C VAL A 114 -2.60 14.51 -9.94
N LEU A 115 -2.79 15.09 -8.76
CA LEU A 115 -4.12 15.29 -8.17
C LEU A 115 -5.01 16.22 -9.00
N ASN A 116 -4.44 17.29 -9.54
CA ASN A 116 -5.15 18.22 -10.41
C ASN A 116 -5.59 17.54 -11.71
N ALA A 117 -4.74 16.69 -12.30
CA ALA A 117 -5.10 15.89 -13.47
C ALA A 117 -6.23 14.89 -13.17
N LEU A 118 -6.23 14.30 -11.98
CA LEU A 118 -7.23 13.32 -11.55
C LEU A 118 -8.49 13.93 -10.91
N ARG A 119 -8.62 15.26 -10.80
CA ARG A 119 -9.68 15.93 -10.02
C ARG A 119 -11.12 15.58 -10.42
N ASN A 120 -11.32 15.19 -11.68
CA ASN A 120 -12.63 14.81 -12.22
C ASN A 120 -12.91 13.30 -12.07
N VAL A 121 -11.89 12.52 -11.72
CA VAL A 121 -11.88 11.06 -11.68
C VAL A 121 -11.88 10.57 -10.23
N ILE A 122 -11.17 11.26 -9.35
CA ILE A 122 -11.03 10.91 -7.94
C ILE A 122 -11.46 12.07 -7.04
N LYS A 123 -12.04 11.71 -5.88
CA LYS A 123 -12.37 12.64 -4.80
C LYS A 123 -11.57 12.29 -3.56
N VAL A 124 -10.58 13.12 -3.22
CA VAL A 124 -9.70 12.90 -2.07
C VAL A 124 -10.49 12.86 -0.75
N LYS A 125 -10.16 11.90 0.12
CA LYS A 125 -10.73 11.69 1.46
C LYS A 125 -9.62 11.46 2.46
N GLY A 126 -9.82 11.83 3.73
CA GLY A 126 -8.79 11.66 4.78
C GLY A 126 -8.90 10.39 5.61
N ALA A 127 -10.06 9.71 5.63
CA ALA A 127 -10.43 8.84 6.75
C ALA A 127 -10.12 7.34 6.59
N PHE A 128 -9.34 6.92 5.57
CA PHE A 128 -9.11 5.50 5.29
C PHE A 128 -7.85 4.92 5.95
N ILE A 129 -6.97 5.77 6.51
CA ILE A 129 -5.83 5.31 7.30
C ILE A 129 -6.26 5.24 8.75
N LYS A 130 -6.41 4.02 9.27
CA LYS A 130 -6.74 3.76 10.67
C LYS A 130 -5.71 2.79 11.23
N SER A 131 -5.26 3.03 12.46
CA SER A 131 -4.57 1.98 13.21
C SER A 131 -5.51 0.78 13.33
N PRO A 132 -5.06 -0.45 13.02
CA PRO A 132 -5.91 -1.63 13.14
C PRO A 132 -6.34 -1.79 14.61
N SER A 133 -7.66 -1.81 14.84
CA SER A 133 -8.21 -2.25 16.12
C SER A 133 -8.27 -3.77 16.15
N ILE A 134 -8.30 -4.36 17.34
CA ILE A 134 -8.52 -5.81 17.52
C ILE A 134 -9.75 -6.26 16.72
N GLU A 135 -10.86 -5.53 16.82
CA GLU A 135 -12.10 -5.84 16.09
C GLU A 135 -11.88 -5.85 14.58
N SER A 136 -11.21 -4.83 14.02
CA SER A 136 -10.98 -4.77 12.58
C SER A 136 -10.13 -5.94 12.05
N LEU A 137 -9.18 -6.41 12.85
CA LEU A 137 -8.32 -7.55 12.53
C LEU A 137 -9.09 -8.86 12.61
N LEU A 138 -9.90 -9.04 13.66
CA LEU A 138 -10.78 -10.20 13.78
C LEU A 138 -11.76 -10.28 12.60
N SER A 139 -12.40 -9.16 12.22
CA SER A 139 -13.31 -9.09 11.06
C SER A 139 -12.60 -9.36 9.72
N ALA A 140 -11.29 -9.11 9.64
CA ALA A 140 -10.47 -9.43 8.47
C ALA A 140 -9.97 -10.89 8.46
N GLY A 141 -10.31 -11.71 9.47
CA GLY A 141 -9.99 -13.13 9.53
C GLY A 141 -8.73 -13.48 10.34
N TYR A 142 -8.17 -12.55 11.11
CA TYR A 142 -7.00 -12.83 11.96
C TYR A 142 -7.42 -13.54 13.26
N PRO A 143 -6.62 -14.51 13.80
CA PRO A 143 -6.87 -15.14 15.09
C PRO A 143 -6.86 -14.16 16.28
N GLU A 144 -7.58 -14.46 17.37
CA GLU A 144 -7.73 -13.54 18.50
C GLU A 144 -6.43 -13.29 19.28
N ASN A 145 -5.65 -14.34 19.54
CA ASN A 145 -4.33 -14.22 20.16
C ASN A 145 -3.40 -13.30 19.34
N VAL A 146 -3.51 -13.40 18.02
CA VAL A 146 -2.78 -12.62 17.04
C VAL A 146 -3.24 -11.16 17.07
N ALA A 147 -4.55 -10.90 16.99
CA ALA A 147 -5.13 -9.56 17.09
C ALA A 147 -4.83 -8.84 18.42
N ARG A 148 -4.87 -9.56 19.55
CA ARG A 148 -4.53 -9.01 20.88
C ARG A 148 -3.04 -8.69 21.02
N ARG A 149 -2.15 -9.51 20.44
CA ARG A 149 -0.71 -9.23 20.42
C ARG A 149 -0.39 -7.97 19.61
N TYR A 150 -1.08 -7.78 18.49
CA TYR A 150 -0.97 -6.58 17.64
C TYR A 150 -1.38 -5.32 18.37
N HIS A 151 -2.52 -5.35 19.07
CA HIS A 151 -3.01 -4.18 19.79
C HIS A 151 -2.18 -3.82 21.03
N LYS A 152 -1.69 -4.81 21.79
CA LYS A 152 -1.05 -4.58 23.10
C LYS A 152 0.37 -4.02 23.02
N LEU A 153 1.10 -4.27 21.93
CA LEU A 153 2.50 -3.87 21.78
C LEU A 153 2.71 -2.58 20.97
N GLY A 154 1.65 -1.98 20.38
CA GLY A 154 1.83 -0.99 19.30
C GLY A 154 2.58 -1.57 18.10
N ALA A 155 2.55 -2.90 17.95
CA ALA A 155 3.46 -3.72 17.14
C ALA A 155 2.98 -3.97 15.71
N ASP A 156 2.24 -3.03 15.12
CA ASP A 156 1.89 -3.06 13.70
C ASP A 156 3.14 -3.28 12.82
N GLU A 157 4.29 -2.77 13.30
CA GLU A 157 5.61 -2.80 12.67
C GLU A 157 6.34 -4.14 12.89
N LEU A 158 6.24 -4.72 14.09
CA LEU A 158 6.96 -5.94 14.48
C LEU A 158 6.43 -7.17 13.73
N LEU A 159 5.11 -7.26 13.55
CA LEU A 159 4.52 -8.33 12.71
C LEU A 159 4.98 -8.18 11.27
N MET A 160 4.93 -6.96 10.75
CA MET A 160 5.30 -6.74 9.37
C MET A 160 6.76 -7.15 9.21
N ILE A 161 7.67 -6.68 10.06
CA ILE A 161 9.08 -7.11 10.09
C ILE A 161 9.21 -8.63 10.24
N GLU A 162 8.37 -9.30 11.03
CA GLU A 162 8.41 -10.76 11.22
C GLU A 162 7.95 -11.52 9.97
N VAL A 163 6.80 -11.16 9.38
CA VAL A 163 6.30 -11.69 8.09
C VAL A 163 7.30 -11.41 6.97
N ILE A 164 7.90 -10.24 6.98
CA ILE A 164 8.96 -9.80 6.08
C ILE A 164 10.22 -10.64 6.24
N SER A 165 10.64 -10.89 7.47
CA SER A 165 11.81 -11.70 7.78
C SER A 165 11.58 -13.14 7.34
N LEU A 166 10.36 -13.66 7.47
CA LEU A 166 9.97 -14.96 6.93
C LEU A 166 10.01 -14.97 5.39
N LEU A 167 9.51 -13.93 4.73
CA LEU A 167 9.58 -13.80 3.27
C LEU A 167 11.01 -13.66 2.73
N GLU A 168 11.93 -13.06 3.50
CA GLU A 168 13.36 -12.96 3.18
C GLU A 168 14.15 -14.24 3.55
N ALA A 169 13.68 -15.07 4.48
CA ALA A 169 14.37 -16.28 4.97
C ALA A 169 14.09 -17.54 4.14
N GLU A 170 13.11 -17.51 3.23
CA GLU A 170 12.81 -18.59 2.27
C GLU A 170 13.65 -18.50 0.96
N GLU A 171 14.71 -17.68 0.93
CA GLU A 171 15.74 -17.59 -0.15
C GLU A 171 17.02 -18.38 0.18
#